data_AF-K0ZBR8-F1
#
_entry.id   AF-K0ZBR8-F1
#
_cell.length_a   1.000
_cell.length_b   1.000
_cell.length_c   1.000
_cell.angle_alpha   90.00
_cell.angle_beta   90.00
_cell.angle_gamma   90.00
#
_symmetry.space_group_name_H-M   'P 1'
#
loop_
_entity.id
_entity.type
_entity.pdbx_description
1 polymer ?
#
loop_
_entity_poly.entity_id
_entity_poly.type
_entity_poly.pdbx_seq_one_letter_code
_entity_poly.pdbx_strand_id
1 'polypeptide(L)'
;ENALANGVTVFGGFLFEVIATFLFVVVIMTVTSESKGNGAIAGLVIGLSLMAMILVGLNITGLSVNPARSLAPAVLVGGAALQQVWIFILAPIVGGVLAALVAKNFLGTEE
;
A
#
# COMPACT_ATOMS: atom_id res chain seq x y z
N GLU A 1 -0.24 -4.41 -14.97
CA GLU A 1 -0.30 -2.95 -14.67
C GLU A 1 -1.31 -2.71 -13.54
N ASN A 2 -1.31 -1.52 -12.91
CA ASN A 2 -2.37 -1.16 -11.97
C ASN A 2 -3.47 -0.39 -12.72
N ALA A 3 -4.70 -0.86 -12.57
CA ALA A 3 -5.91 -0.22 -13.03
C ALA A 3 -7.07 -0.76 -12.18
N LEU A 4 -8.15 0.01 -12.09
CA LEU A 4 -9.37 -0.44 -11.41
C LEU A 4 -9.99 -1.62 -12.17
N ALA A 5 -10.38 -2.66 -11.45
CA ALA A 5 -11.11 -3.77 -12.02
C ALA A 5 -12.52 -3.34 -12.48
N ASN A 6 -13.11 -4.11 -13.39
CA ASN A 6 -14.47 -3.85 -13.88
C ASN A 6 -15.47 -3.84 -12.72
N GLY A 7 -16.27 -2.77 -12.63
CA GLY A 7 -17.25 -2.60 -11.55
C GLY A 7 -16.72 -1.92 -10.28
N VAL A 8 -15.40 -1.67 -10.19
CA VAL A 8 -14.81 -0.90 -9.08
C VAL A 8 -14.93 0.59 -9.39
N THR A 9 -15.56 1.34 -8.48
CA THR A 9 -15.67 2.80 -8.59
C THR A 9 -14.34 3.47 -8.27
N VAL A 10 -14.12 4.68 -8.77
CA VAL A 10 -12.91 5.48 -8.45
C VAL A 10 -12.75 5.67 -6.95
N PHE A 11 -13.83 6.03 -6.25
CA PHE A 11 -13.81 6.18 -4.80
C PHE A 11 -13.52 4.86 -4.09
N GLY A 12 -14.14 3.75 -4.52
CA GLY A 12 -13.92 2.43 -3.94
C GLY A 12 -12.46 1.97 -4.09
N GLY A 13 -11.88 2.13 -5.28
CA GLY A 13 -10.48 1.80 -5.53
C GLY A 13 -9.51 2.70 -4.77
N PHE A 14 -9.78 4.00 -4.70
CA PHE A 14 -8.99 4.94 -3.91
C PHE A 14 -9.01 4.57 -2.43
N LEU A 15 -10.19 4.35 -1.85
CA LEU A 15 -10.34 3.98 -0.45
C LEU A 15 -9.67 2.63 -0.15
N PHE A 16 -9.80 1.66 -1.04
CA PHE A 16 -9.12 0.37 -0.93
C PHE A 16 -7.59 0.54 -0.86
N GLU A 17 -7.00 1.32 -1.75
CA GLU A 17 -5.55 1.56 -1.77
C GLU A 17 -5.06 2.36 -0.55
N VAL A 18 -5.86 3.30 -0.03
CA VAL A 18 -5.57 3.99 1.24
C VAL A 18 -5.47 2.99 2.37
N ILE A 19 -6.48 2.11 2.53
CA ILE A 19 -6.54 1.12 3.62
C ILE A 19 -5.42 0.09 3.45
N ALA A 20 -5.22 -0.44 2.24
CA ALA A 20 -4.18 -1.42 1.96
C ALA A 20 -2.79 -0.86 2.28
N THR A 21 -2.49 0.37 1.84
CA THR A 21 -1.20 1.00 2.14
C THR A 21 -1.06 1.32 3.62
N PHE A 22 -2.11 1.80 4.27
CA PHE A 22 -2.13 2.02 5.71
C PHE A 22 -1.71 0.75 6.46
N LEU A 23 -2.38 -0.38 6.18
CA LEU A 23 -2.08 -1.65 6.83
C LEU A 23 -0.63 -2.10 6.54
N PHE A 24 -0.18 -1.95 5.29
CA PHE A 24 1.16 -2.38 4.91
C PHE A 24 2.24 -1.57 5.62
N VAL A 25 2.08 -0.25 5.70
CA VAL A 25 3.03 0.63 6.39
C VAL A 25 2.99 0.42 7.90
N VAL A 26 1.82 0.19 8.52
CA VAL A 26 1.74 -0.18 9.95
C VAL A 26 2.51 -1.46 10.24
N VAL A 27 2.38 -2.49 9.39
CA VAL A 27 3.14 -3.74 9.54
C VAL A 27 4.64 -3.48 9.49
N ILE A 28 5.10 -2.70 8.49
CA ILE A 28 6.51 -2.33 8.34
C ILE A 28 7.00 -1.66 9.62
N MET A 29 6.39 -0.54 10.03
CA MET A 29 6.82 0.22 11.19
C MET A 29 6.79 -0.60 12.47
N THR A 30 5.80 -1.47 12.65
CA THR A 30 5.70 -2.33 13.84
C THR A 30 6.84 -3.35 13.88
N VAL A 31 7.11 -4.05 12.78
CA VAL A 31 8.14 -5.10 12.78
C VAL A 31 9.56 -4.55 12.76
N THR A 32 9.76 -3.34 12.23
CA THR A 32 11.06 -2.66 12.21
C THR A 32 11.32 -1.79 13.44
N SER A 33 10.33 -1.60 14.31
CA SER A 33 10.49 -0.85 15.56
C SER A 33 11.58 -1.47 16.45
N GLU A 34 12.49 -0.65 16.96
CA GLU A 34 13.54 -1.10 17.87
C GLU A 34 12.99 -1.57 19.22
N SER A 35 11.88 -0.96 19.68
CA SER A 35 11.31 -1.23 21.00
C SER A 35 10.25 -2.34 21.00
N LYS A 36 9.56 -2.54 19.87
CA LYS A 36 8.42 -3.47 19.75
C LYS A 36 8.58 -4.56 18.68
N GLY A 37 9.50 -4.36 17.74
CA GLY A 37 9.66 -5.19 16.58
C GLY A 37 10.69 -6.31 16.75
N ASN A 38 10.98 -6.99 15.65
CA ASN A 38 12.06 -7.97 15.57
C ASN A 38 12.71 -7.87 14.19
N GLY A 39 13.80 -7.09 14.14
CA GLY A 39 14.55 -6.85 12.90
C GLY A 39 15.06 -8.11 12.21
N ALA A 40 15.30 -9.20 12.95
CA ALA A 40 15.81 -10.45 12.38
C ALA A 40 14.80 -11.14 11.44
N ILE A 41 13.50 -10.92 11.64
CA ILE A 41 12.43 -11.51 10.82
C ILE A 41 11.63 -10.47 10.02
N ALA A 42 12.00 -9.18 10.10
CA ALA A 42 11.25 -8.08 9.49
C ALA A 42 11.00 -8.30 7.99
N GLY A 43 12.04 -8.69 7.23
CA GLY A 43 11.90 -8.95 5.79
C GLY A 43 10.89 -10.06 5.47
N LEU A 44 10.87 -11.13 6.26
CA LEU A 44 9.93 -12.24 6.08
C LEU A 44 8.49 -11.79 6.36
N VAL A 45 8.28 -11.06 7.47
CA VAL A 45 6.95 -10.55 7.85
C VAL A 45 6.42 -9.59 6.78
N ILE A 46 7.23 -8.62 6.35
CA ILE A 46 6.84 -7.64 5.32
C ILE A 46 6.51 -8.36 4.01
N GLY A 47 7.33 -9.32 3.59
CA GLY A 47 7.10 -10.08 2.36
C GLY A 47 5.82 -10.92 2.40
N LEU A 48 5.58 -11.65 3.49
CA LEU A 48 4.37 -12.46 3.65
C LEU A 48 3.11 -11.59 3.76
N SER A 49 3.18 -10.44 4.42
CA SER A 49 2.08 -9.49 4.47
C SER A 49 1.76 -8.94 3.09
N LEU A 50 2.76 -8.55 2.30
CA LEU A 50 2.54 -8.11 0.92
C LEU A 50 1.95 -9.24 0.06
N MET A 51 2.44 -10.47 0.20
CA MET A 51 1.89 -11.64 -0.50
C MET A 51 0.40 -11.83 -0.18
N ALA A 52 0.03 -11.80 1.11
CA ALA A 52 -1.35 -11.95 1.54
C ALA A 52 -2.24 -10.82 0.98
N MET A 53 -1.77 -9.57 1.01
CA MET A 53 -2.48 -8.45 0.43
C MET A 53 -2.66 -8.57 -1.08
N ILE A 54 -1.67 -9.12 -1.80
CA ILE A 54 -1.77 -9.36 -3.25
C ILE A 54 -2.90 -10.37 -3.53
N LEU A 55 -2.96 -11.47 -2.78
CA LEU A 55 -4.00 -12.49 -2.98
C LEU A 55 -5.43 -11.91 -2.85
N VAL A 56 -5.61 -10.89 -2.00
CA VAL A 56 -6.90 -10.22 -1.80
C VAL A 56 -7.13 -9.10 -2.82
N GLY A 57 -6.13 -8.22 -3.02
CA GLY A 57 -6.28 -6.96 -3.74
C GLY A 57 -6.03 -7.01 -5.24
N LEU A 58 -5.46 -8.10 -5.77
CA LEU A 58 -5.10 -8.20 -7.18
C LEU A 58 -6.31 -7.98 -8.11
N ASN A 59 -7.48 -8.54 -7.79
CA ASN A 59 -8.68 -8.42 -8.60
C ASN A 59 -9.51 -7.16 -8.31
N ILE A 60 -9.02 -6.22 -7.49
CA ILE A 60 -9.71 -4.97 -7.16
C ILE A 60 -9.01 -3.80 -7.86
N THR A 61 -7.70 -3.67 -7.67
CA THR A 61 -6.89 -2.56 -8.20
C THR A 61 -5.56 -3.01 -8.84
N GLY A 62 -5.34 -4.33 -8.92
CA GLY A 62 -4.02 -4.91 -9.17
C GLY A 62 -3.06 -4.80 -7.98
N LEU A 63 -3.54 -4.32 -6.83
CA LEU A 63 -2.81 -3.92 -5.63
C LEU A 63 -1.56 -3.08 -5.93
N SER A 64 -1.67 -1.76 -5.80
CA SER A 64 -0.53 -0.86 -5.93
C SER A 64 0.32 -0.86 -4.67
N VAL A 65 -0.22 -0.26 -3.59
CA VAL A 65 0.46 0.10 -2.32
C VAL A 65 1.81 0.82 -2.47
N ASN A 66 2.19 1.22 -3.69
CA ASN A 66 3.51 1.72 -4.02
C ASN A 66 3.46 2.55 -5.32
N PRO A 67 3.64 3.88 -5.21
CA PRO A 67 3.60 4.78 -6.37
C PRO A 67 4.60 4.43 -7.47
N ALA A 68 5.83 4.01 -7.12
CA ALA A 68 6.86 3.65 -8.10
C ALA A 68 6.48 2.38 -8.88
N ARG A 69 5.91 1.38 -8.18
CA ARG A 69 5.42 0.12 -8.77
C ARG A 69 4.28 0.36 -9.75
N SER A 70 3.47 1.39 -9.55
CA SER A 70 2.36 1.72 -10.46
C SER A 70 2.77 2.65 -11.59
N LEU A 71 3.63 3.63 -11.33
CA LEU A 71 4.05 4.61 -12.33
C LEU A 71 4.91 3.97 -13.43
N ALA A 72 5.89 3.14 -13.07
CA ALA A 72 6.85 2.60 -14.03
C ALA A 72 6.18 1.77 -15.16
N PRO A 73 5.22 0.87 -14.91
CA PRO A 73 4.50 0.20 -15.98
C PRO A 73 3.51 1.13 -16.70
N ALA A 74 2.86 2.06 -15.99
CA ALA A 74 1.83 2.91 -16.57
C ALA A 74 2.38 3.83 -17.67
N VAL A 75 3.60 4.35 -17.52
CA VAL A 75 4.23 5.17 -18.56
C VAL A 75 4.61 4.39 -19.81
N LEU A 76 4.80 3.07 -19.69
CA LEU A 76 5.15 2.19 -20.82
C LEU A 76 3.91 1.65 -21.54
N VAL A 77 2.87 1.28 -20.80
CA VAL A 77 1.66 0.68 -21.39
C VAL A 77 0.64 1.75 -21.82
N GLY A 78 0.57 2.89 -21.13
CA GLY A 78 -0.37 3.95 -21.44
C GLY A 78 -1.83 3.61 -21.08
N GLY A 79 -2.78 4.17 -21.84
CA GLY A 79 -4.21 3.84 -21.72
C GLY A 79 -4.80 4.08 -20.33
N ALA A 80 -5.61 3.13 -19.85
CA ALA A 80 -6.27 3.20 -18.56
C ALA A 80 -5.28 3.25 -17.38
N ALA A 81 -4.16 2.54 -17.48
CA ALA A 81 -3.13 2.54 -16.43
C ALA A 81 -2.55 3.95 -16.21
N LEU A 82 -2.23 4.66 -17.30
CA LEU A 82 -1.71 6.03 -17.21
C LEU A 82 -2.79 7.03 -16.77
N GLN A 83 -4.03 6.87 -17.23
CA GLN A 83 -5.15 7.74 -16.82
C GLN A 83 -5.50 7.63 -15.33
N GLN A 84 -5.30 6.45 -14.73
CA GLN A 84 -5.66 6.17 -13.33
C GLN A 84 -4.48 6.22 -12.37
N VAL A 85 -3.25 6.41 -12.86
CA VAL A 85 -2.01 6.35 -12.05
C VAL A 85 -2.03 7.29 -10.83
N TRP A 86 -2.73 8.41 -10.94
CA TRP A 86 -2.87 9.38 -9.85
C TRP A 86 -3.51 8.76 -8.59
N ILE A 87 -4.43 7.79 -8.74
CA ILE A 87 -5.05 7.06 -7.62
C ILE A 87 -3.95 6.32 -6.86
N PHE A 88 -3.10 5.62 -7.59
CA PHE A 88 -1.99 4.81 -7.06
C PHE A 88 -0.79 5.64 -6.58
N ILE A 89 -0.86 6.96 -6.69
CA ILE A 89 0.10 7.89 -6.08
C ILE A 89 -0.51 8.48 -4.81
N LEU A 90 -1.70 9.10 -4.93
CA LEU A 90 -2.32 9.82 -3.82
C LEU A 90 -2.82 8.87 -2.72
N ALA A 91 -3.45 7.75 -3.07
CA ALA A 91 -3.98 6.84 -2.06
C ALA A 91 -2.86 6.21 -1.19
N PRO A 92 -1.73 5.73 -1.76
CA PRO A 92 -0.62 5.27 -0.94
C PRO A 92 0.01 6.33 -0.05
N ILE A 93 0.12 7.58 -0.52
CA ILE A 93 0.63 8.69 0.31
C ILE A 93 -0.30 8.92 1.51
N VAL A 94 -1.61 9.01 1.28
CA VAL A 94 -2.59 9.20 2.35
C VAL A 94 -2.55 8.03 3.34
N GLY A 95 -2.54 6.78 2.84
CA GLY A 95 -2.45 5.59 3.69
C GLY A 95 -1.17 5.55 4.53
N GLY A 96 -0.03 5.87 3.93
CA GLY A 96 1.27 5.91 4.62
C GLY A 96 1.35 7.01 5.69
N VAL A 97 0.82 8.20 5.42
CA VAL A 97 0.74 9.28 6.42
C VAL A 97 -0.13 8.86 7.60
N LEU A 98 -1.31 8.28 7.34
CA LEU A 98 -2.19 7.77 8.40
C LEU A 98 -1.50 6.68 9.22
N ALA A 99 -0.75 5.79 8.57
CA ALA A 99 0.00 4.73 9.24
C ALA A 99 1.07 5.31 10.17
N ALA A 100 1.85 6.28 9.70
CA ALA A 100 2.86 6.96 10.52
C ALA A 100 2.25 7.66 11.74
N LEU A 101 1.10 8.33 11.57
CA LEU A 101 0.38 8.96 12.68
C LEU A 101 -0.12 7.93 13.70
N VAL A 102 -0.61 6.77 13.26
CA VAL A 102 -1.06 5.71 14.16
C VAL A 102 0.11 5.03 14.87
N ALA A 103 1.17 4.72 14.12
CA ALA A 103 2.40 4.13 14.61
C ALA A 103 3.02 4.96 15.76
N LYS A 104 3.09 6.29 15.57
CA LYS A 104 3.61 7.21 16.59
C LYS A 104 2.65 7.40 17.76
N ASN A 105 1.40 7.79 17.51
CA ASN A 105 0.52 8.30 18.58
C ASN A 105 -0.23 7.22 19.35
N PHE A 106 -0.43 6.04 18.76
CA PHE A 106 -1.23 4.97 19.35
C PHE A 106 -0.45 3.69 19.59
N LEU A 107 0.44 3.33 18.66
CA LEU A 107 1.23 2.11 18.78
C LEU A 107 2.57 2.33 19.47
N GLY A 108 3.08 3.57 19.56
CA GLY A 108 4.37 3.89 20.16
C GLY A 108 5.52 3.04 19.60
N THR A 109 5.48 2.77 18.29
CA THR A 109 6.54 2.03 17.58
C THR A 109 7.69 2.94 17.16
N GLU A 110 7.43 4.24 17.11
CA GLU A 110 8.37 5.30 16.77
C GLU A 110 8.31 6.39 17.85
N GLU A 111 9.44 7.05 18.12
CA GLU A 111 9.55 8.20 19.04
C GLU A 111 9.20 9.55 18.37
#